data_AF-A0AAD6ADF2-F1
#
_entry.id   AF-A0AAD6ADF2-F1
#
_cell.length_a   1.000
_cell.length_b   1.000
_cell.length_c   1.000
_cell.angle_alpha   90.00
_cell.angle_beta   90.00
_cell.angle_gamma   90.00
#
_symmetry.space_group_name_H-M   'P 1'
#
loop_
_entity.id
_entity.type
_entity.pdbx_description
1 polymer ?
#
loop_
_entity_poly.entity_id
_entity_poly.type
_entity_poly.pdbx_seq_one_letter_code
_entity_poly.pdbx_strand_id
1 'polypeptide(L)'
;MQVILGDHNLRVFEGTEQLMKSNTIIRHPSYDYRTLDFDIMLIKLYHPVEVTEAVAPIPLPTRCPYGGLSCSVSGWGNTNLGGEGRGLV
;
A
#
# COMPACT_ATOMS: atom_id res chain seq x y z
N MET A 1 14.02 3.65 -2.07
CA MET A 1 12.59 3.67 -2.38
C MET A 1 11.94 4.81 -1.60
N GLN A 2 10.92 5.44 -2.16
CA GLN A 2 10.11 6.46 -1.47
C GLN A 2 8.73 5.86 -1.16
N VAL A 3 8.19 6.19 0.00
CA VAL A 3 6.84 5.82 0.44
C VAL A 3 6.10 7.13 0.69
N ILE A 4 4.90 7.26 0.16
CA ILE A 4 4.04 8.43 0.37
C ILE A 4 2.82 7.94 1.15
N LEU A 5 2.51 8.60 2.27
CA LEU A 5 1.31 8.36 3.07
C LEU A 5 0.39 9.58 2.95
N GLY A 6 -0.92 9.39 3.12
CA GLY A 6 -1.88 10.49 3.14
C GLY A 6 -2.14 11.15 1.78
N ASP A 7 -1.80 10.46 0.69
CA ASP A 7 -2.03 10.90 -0.69
C ASP A 7 -3.36 10.34 -1.19
N HIS A 8 -4.15 11.15 -1.90
CA HIS A 8 -5.34 10.73 -2.63
C HIS A 8 -5.20 10.97 -4.14
N ASN A 9 -4.67 12.12 -4.56
CA ASN A 9 -4.45 12.43 -5.96
C ASN A 9 -2.95 12.57 -6.29
N LEU A 10 -2.37 11.52 -6.86
CA LEU A 10 -0.95 11.45 -7.25
C LEU A 10 -0.42 12.59 -8.15
N ARG A 11 -1.29 13.45 -8.69
CA ARG A 11 -0.93 14.57 -9.57
C ARG A 11 -0.94 15.92 -8.86
N VAL A 12 -1.42 15.99 -7.63
CA VAL A 12 -1.64 17.22 -6.87
C VAL A 12 -1.06 17.02 -5.47
N PHE A 13 -0.44 18.05 -4.91
CA PHE A 13 -0.05 18.05 -3.51
C PHE A 13 -1.17 18.69 -2.70
N GLU A 14 -1.89 17.87 -1.95
CA GLU A 14 -3.11 18.20 -1.20
C GLU A 14 -2.78 18.76 0.20
N GLY A 15 -1.55 18.58 0.67
CA GLY A 15 -1.05 19.06 1.96
C GLY A 15 -1.16 18.03 3.08
N THR A 16 -1.70 16.85 2.80
CA THR A 16 -1.80 15.70 3.72
C THR A 16 -0.65 14.71 3.55
N GLU A 17 0.12 14.84 2.48
CA GLU A 17 1.13 13.87 2.08
C GLU A 17 2.37 13.91 2.98
N GLN A 18 2.78 12.74 3.43
CA GLN A 18 4.04 12.52 4.14
C GLN A 18 5.02 11.74 3.25
N LEU A 19 6.03 12.44 2.71
CA LEU A 19 7.06 11.85 1.85
C LEU A 19 8.16 11.20 2.69
N MET A 20 8.17 9.87 2.73
CA MET A 20 9.05 9.08 3.58
C MET A 20 10.13 8.35 2.79
N LYS A 21 11.37 8.37 3.30
CA LYS A 21 12.45 7.52 2.78
C LYS A 21 12.39 6.14 3.43
N SER A 22 12.50 5.10 2.62
CA SER A 22 12.72 3.73 3.11
C SER A 22 14.10 3.62 3.75
N ASN A 23 14.20 3.01 4.93
CA ASN A 23 15.47 2.69 5.59
C ASN A 23 15.86 1.22 5.41
N THR A 24 14.91 0.30 5.62
CA THR A 24 15.17 -1.13 5.54
C THR A 24 14.04 -1.82 4.80
N ILE A 25 14.39 -2.75 3.91
CA ILE A 25 13.44 -3.63 3.22
C ILE A 25 13.69 -5.04 3.72
N ILE A 26 12.66 -5.68 4.25
CA ILE A 26 12.71 -7.01 4.85
C ILE A 26 11.76 -7.90 4.05
N ARG A 27 12.29 -8.68 3.11
CA ARG A 27 11.51 -9.66 2.35
C ARG A 27 11.21 -10.88 3.22
N HIS A 28 10.08 -11.55 2.98
CA HIS A 28 9.81 -12.83 3.61
C HIS A 28 10.95 -13.81 3.28
N PRO A 29 11.55 -14.49 4.28
CA PRO A 29 12.74 -15.32 4.07
C PRO A 29 12.48 -16.53 3.16
N SER A 30 11.23 -16.97 3.06
CA SER A 30 10.80 -18.08 2.21
C SER A 30 10.16 -17.65 0.88
N TYR A 31 10.24 -16.37 0.50
CA TYR A 31 9.69 -15.91 -0.78
C TYR A 31 10.27 -16.72 -1.95
N ASP A 32 9.39 -17.30 -2.75
CA ASP A 32 9.76 -18.04 -3.97
C ASP A 32 9.30 -17.27 -5.20
N TYR A 33 10.25 -16.83 -6.02
CA TYR A 33 9.96 -16.05 -7.23
C TYR A 33 9.31 -16.88 -8.36
N ARG A 34 9.35 -18.22 -8.28
CA ARG A 34 8.77 -19.13 -9.28
C ARG A 34 7.32 -19.43 -8.98
N THR A 35 6.98 -19.65 -7.71
CA THR A 35 5.60 -19.97 -7.28
C THR A 35 4.83 -18.75 -6.80
N LEU A 36 5.53 -17.66 -6.47
CA LEU A 36 4.99 -16.47 -5.80
C LEU A 36 4.50 -16.76 -4.37
N ASP A 37 4.91 -17.88 -3.78
CA ASP A 37 4.61 -18.17 -2.38
C ASP A 37 5.34 -17.18 -1.46
N PHE A 38 4.65 -16.80 -0.38
CA PHE A 38 5.11 -15.84 0.61
C PHE A 38 5.47 -14.46 0.03
N ASP A 39 4.71 -13.98 -0.96
CA ASP A 39 4.85 -12.64 -1.54
C ASP A 39 4.40 -11.54 -0.56
N ILE A 40 5.23 -11.29 0.45
CA ILE A 40 5.06 -10.24 1.44
C ILE A 40 6.43 -9.68 1.87
N MET A 41 6.48 -8.38 2.14
CA MET A 41 7.66 -7.72 2.69
C MET A 41 7.27 -6.60 3.65
N LEU A 42 8.17 -6.28 4.57
CA LEU A 42 8.08 -5.13 5.46
C LEU A 42 9.04 -4.03 5.00
N ILE A 43 8.60 -2.78 5.09
CA ILE A 43 9.43 -1.60 4.85
C ILE A 43 9.51 -0.82 6.15
N LYS A 44 10.72 -0.70 6.70
CA LYS A 44 10.99 0.20 7.83
C LYS A 44 11.32 1.58 7.28
N LEU A 45 10.55 2.59 7.69
CA LEU A 45 10.78 3.99 7.34
C LEU A 45 11.96 4.56 8.14
N TYR A 46 12.62 5.58 7.58
CA TYR A 46 13.79 6.22 8.22
C TYR A 46 13.40 7.04 9.46
N HIS A 47 12.25 7.70 9.41
CA HIS A 47 11.64 8.41 10.53
C HIS A 47 10.25 7.85 10.82
N PRO A 48 9.75 7.96 12.06
CA PRO A 48 8.36 7.65 12.36
C PRO A 48 7.41 8.56 11.55
N VAL A 49 6.23 8.03 11.23
CA VAL A 49 5.15 8.78 10.58
C VAL A 49 4.33 9.51 11.63
N GLU A 50 3.79 10.67 11.27
CA GLU A 50 2.79 11.34 12.09
C GLU A 50 1.42 10.75 11.80
N VAL A 51 0.70 10.32 12.83
CA VAL A 51 -0.68 9.84 12.67
C VAL A 51 -1.59 11.05 12.59
N THR A 52 -2.39 11.12 11.53
CA THR A 52 -3.32 12.20 11.23
C THR A 52 -4.65 11.63 10.77
N GLU A 53 -5.62 12.49 10.43
CA GLU A 53 -6.88 12.03 9.82
C GLU A 53 -6.67 11.34 8.46
N ALA A 54 -5.61 11.72 7.71
CA ALA A 54 -5.27 11.13 6.41
C ALA A 54 -4.27 9.97 6.51
N VAL A 55 -3.60 9.79 7.65
CA VAL A 55 -2.56 8.77 7.86
C VAL A 55 -2.83 7.99 9.13
N ALA A 56 -3.32 6.75 8.98
CA ALA A 56 -3.60 5.86 10.10
C ALA A 56 -3.19 4.40 9.79
N PRO A 57 -2.77 3.62 10.80
CA PRO A 57 -2.48 2.20 10.63
C PRO A 57 -3.78 1.40 10.45
N ILE A 58 -3.71 0.33 9.65
CA ILE A 58 -4.77 -0.67 9.54
C ILE A 58 -4.50 -1.85 10.49
N PRO A 59 -5.50 -2.38 11.22
CA PRO A 59 -5.30 -3.55 12.07
C PRO A 59 -4.98 -4.80 11.24
N LEU A 60 -4.05 -5.61 11.75
CA LEU A 60 -3.74 -6.91 11.16
C LEU A 60 -4.83 -7.94 11.47
N PRO A 61 -5.09 -8.88 10.55
CA PRO A 61 -6.02 -9.97 10.81
C PRO A 61 -5.51 -10.87 11.95
N THR A 62 -6.40 -11.23 12.86
CA THR A 62 -6.13 -12.16 13.98
C THR A 62 -6.65 -13.57 13.74
N ARG A 63 -7.38 -13.78 12.63
CA ARG A 63 -7.96 -15.05 12.20
C ARG A 63 -8.05 -15.11 10.69
N CYS A 64 -8.12 -16.32 10.14
CA CYS A 64 -8.32 -16.52 8.71
C CYS A 64 -9.69 -16.02 8.24
N PRO A 65 -9.79 -15.38 7.07
CA PRO A 65 -11.08 -15.05 6.46
C PRO A 65 -11.79 -16.33 5.98
N TYR A 66 -13.10 -16.23 5.78
CA TYR A 66 -13.92 -17.28 5.18
C TYR A 66 -14.57 -16.76 3.89
N GLY A 67 -14.96 -17.68 3.01
CA GLY A 67 -15.59 -17.35 1.72
C GLY A 67 -16.92 -16.61 1.89
N GLY A 68 -17.17 -15.61 1.03
CA GLY A 68 -18.37 -14.78 1.08
C GLY A 68 -18.24 -13.53 1.97
N LEU A 69 -17.11 -13.32 2.63
CA LEU A 69 -16.80 -12.05 3.29
C LEU A 69 -16.64 -10.93 2.25
N SER A 70 -17.30 -9.80 2.49
CA SER A 70 -17.07 -8.57 1.74
C SER A 70 -15.70 -8.00 2.11
N CYS A 71 -14.92 -7.64 1.09
CA CYS A 71 -13.60 -7.04 1.23
C CYS A 71 -13.54 -5.74 0.42
N SER A 72 -12.69 -4.82 0.85
CA SER A 72 -12.38 -3.60 0.10
C SER A 72 -10.93 -3.65 -0.37
N VAL A 73 -10.71 -3.23 -1.61
CA VAL A 73 -9.38 -3.09 -2.23
C VAL A 73 -9.31 -1.70 -2.84
N SER A 74 -8.16 -1.04 -2.69
CA SER A 74 -7.93 0.33 -3.19
C SER A 74 -6.51 0.44 -3.77
N GLY A 75 -6.31 1.44 -4.64
CA GLY A 75 -5.00 1.79 -5.17
C GLY A 75 -5.08 2.42 -6.56
N TRP A 76 -4.06 3.17 -6.97
CA TRP A 76 -4.02 3.94 -8.22
C TRP A 76 -3.65 3.13 -9.47
N GLY A 77 -4.02 1.86 -9.52
CA GLY A 77 -3.73 0.97 -10.64
C GLY A 77 -4.40 1.43 -11.94
N ASN A 78 -3.93 0.92 -13.08
CA ASN A 78 -4.56 1.21 -14.37
C ASN A 78 -6.00 0.67 -14.40
N THR A 79 -6.98 1.55 -14.54
CA THR A 79 -8.41 1.20 -14.65
C THR A 79 -8.86 0.97 -16.09
N ASN A 80 -7.97 1.16 -17.07
CA ASN A 80 -8.33 1.02 -18.47
C ASN A 80 -8.47 -0.43 -18.85
N LEU A 81 -9.72 -0.85 -19.04
CA LEU A 81 -10.07 -2.16 -19.58
C LEU A 81 -9.73 -2.29 -21.08
N GLY A 82 -9.11 -1.27 -21.72
CA GLY A 82 -8.77 -1.33 -23.14
C GLY A 82 -8.05 -0.11 -23.72
N GLY A 83 -7.05 0.45 -23.03
CA GLY A 83 -6.27 1.59 -23.53
C GLY A 83 -7.05 2.91 -23.48
N GLU A 84 -6.50 3.88 -22.75
CA GLU A 84 -7.06 5.21 -22.48
C GLU A 84 -8.35 5.29 -21.64
N GLY A 85 -8.23 6.03 -20.54
CA GLY A 85 -9.32 6.32 -19.62
C GLY A 85 -8.77 6.67 -18.25
N ARG A 86 -9.03 7.92 -17.86
CA ARG A 86 -8.72 8.44 -16.54
C ARG A 86 -9.83 7.92 -15.63
N GLY A 87 -9.57 6.83 -14.93
CA GLY A 87 -10.37 6.40 -13.78
C GLY A 87 -9.49 6.49 -12.55
N LEU A 88 -9.79 7.44 -11.68
CA LEU A 88 -9.29 7.41 -10.31
C LEU A 88 -10.04 6.28 -9.61
N VAL A 89 -9.30 5.38 -8.98
CA VAL A 89 -9.79 4.43 -7.98
C VAL A 89 -9.71 5.10 -6.62
#